data_AF-A0AAV1RT20-F1
#
_entry.id   AF-A0AAV1RT20-F1
#
_cell.length_a   1.000
_cell.length_b   1.000
_cell.length_c   1.000
_cell.angle_alpha   90.00
_cell.angle_beta   90.00
_cell.angle_gamma   90.00
#
_symmetry.space_group_name_H-M   'P 1'
#
loop_
_entity.id
_entity.type
_entity.pdbx_description
1 polymer ?
#
loop_
_entity_poly.entity_id
_entity_poly.type
_entity_poly.pdbx_seq_one_letter_code
_entity_poly.pdbx_strand_id
1 'polypeptide(L)'
;MMASSLLRSLVSRSGSSNVGAALSTRNYSLVSSQISNHTAKWMQDTTKKSPMELINEIPPIKVEGRIVACGGDSNPALGHPIEFICLDLKEPAVCKYCGLRYVQAHHH
;
A
#
# COMPACT_ATOMS: atom_id res chain seq x y z
N MET A 1 -27.78 -4.74 57.55
CA MET A 1 -28.74 -3.83 56.89
C MET A 1 -28.22 -2.42 57.07
N MET A 2 -27.81 -1.76 55.98
CA MET A 2 -28.09 -0.35 55.67
C MET A 2 -27.59 -0.11 54.25
N ALA A 3 -28.54 0.12 53.35
CA ALA A 3 -28.32 0.47 51.95
C ALA A 3 -28.04 1.97 51.85
N SER A 4 -27.08 2.38 51.02
CA SER A 4 -26.87 3.79 50.67
C SER A 4 -26.50 3.96 49.20
N SER A 5 -27.53 4.36 48.44
CA SER A 5 -27.54 5.38 47.39
C SER A 5 -26.46 5.42 46.29
N LEU A 6 -26.89 4.93 45.12
CA LEU A 6 -26.71 5.43 43.75
C LEU A 6 -26.09 6.83 43.58
N LEU A 7 -25.08 6.94 42.72
CA LEU A 7 -24.98 7.97 41.67
C LEU A 7 -24.24 7.40 40.44
N ARG A 8 -24.98 7.23 39.34
CA ARG A 8 -24.48 6.92 37.99
C ARG A 8 -24.03 8.22 37.34
N SER A 9 -22.80 8.29 36.84
CA SER A 9 -22.37 9.38 35.95
C SER A 9 -22.58 8.94 34.49
N LEU A 10 -23.56 9.54 33.83
CA LEU A 10 -23.78 9.42 32.38
C LEU A 10 -23.09 10.61 31.71
N VAL A 11 -21.95 10.37 31.06
CA VAL A 11 -21.37 11.37 30.14
C VAL A 11 -22.25 11.40 28.89
N SER A 12 -22.87 12.56 28.65
CA SER A 12 -23.58 12.85 27.40
C SER A 12 -22.57 12.94 26.26
N ARG A 13 -22.57 11.97 25.35
CA ARG A 13 -21.93 12.09 24.04
C ARG A 13 -22.88 12.87 23.13
N SER A 14 -22.55 14.15 22.89
CA SER A 14 -23.16 14.93 21.82
C SER A 14 -22.89 14.23 20.48
N GLY A 15 -23.95 13.70 19.87
CA GLY A 15 -23.92 13.24 18.49
C GLY A 15 -23.96 14.43 17.56
N SER A 16 -22.92 14.59 16.75
CA SER A 16 -22.98 15.41 15.54
C SER A 16 -22.76 14.48 14.35
N SER A 17 -23.87 14.01 13.79
CA SER A 17 -23.92 13.32 12.51
C SER A 17 -23.60 14.31 11.39
N ASN A 18 -22.40 14.23 10.83
CA ASN A 18 -22.13 14.69 9.47
C ASN A 18 -21.50 13.53 8.70
N VAL A 19 -22.38 12.82 7.98
CA VAL A 19 -22.02 11.91 6.91
C VAL A 19 -21.53 12.75 5.74
N GLY A 20 -20.22 12.88 5.60
CA GLY A 20 -19.56 13.58 4.49
C GLY A 20 -18.34 12.80 4.08
N ALA A 21 -18.42 12.18 2.90
CA ALA A 21 -17.43 11.35 2.21
C ALA A 21 -15.99 11.45 2.75
N ALA A 22 -15.56 10.41 3.47
CA ALA A 22 -14.15 10.13 3.68
C ALA A 22 -13.52 9.66 2.35
N LEU A 23 -13.23 10.61 1.46
CA LEU A 23 -12.31 10.38 0.36
C LEU A 23 -10.96 10.14 1.02
N SER A 24 -10.51 8.88 1.04
CA SER A 24 -9.17 8.50 1.46
C SER A 24 -8.18 9.01 0.41
N THR A 25 -8.00 10.33 0.35
CA THR A 25 -6.90 10.95 -0.37
C THR A 25 -5.65 10.60 0.41
N ARG A 26 -5.03 9.47 0.06
CA ARG A 26 -3.69 9.11 0.54
C ARG A 26 -2.73 10.18 -0.01
N ASN A 27 -2.55 11.25 0.75
CA ASN A 27 -1.54 12.27 0.47
C ASN A 27 -0.15 11.64 0.58
N TYR A 28 0.34 11.09 -0.53
CA TYR A 28 1.67 10.48 -0.68
C TYR A 28 2.82 11.45 -0.36
N SER A 29 2.57 12.76 -0.43
CA SER A 29 3.57 13.81 -0.22
C SER A 29 4.14 13.84 1.19
N LEU A 30 3.34 13.54 2.23
CA LEU A 30 3.78 13.56 3.62
C LEU A 30 4.55 12.30 4.05
N VAL A 31 4.42 11.21 3.31
CA VAL A 31 5.10 9.93 3.62
C VAL A 31 6.47 9.83 2.94
N SER A 32 6.75 10.67 1.94
CA SER A 32 8.01 10.66 1.18
C SER A 32 9.24 10.78 2.09
N SER A 33 9.18 11.65 3.10
CA SER A 33 10.24 11.78 4.12
C SER A 33 10.44 10.50 4.93
N GLN A 34 9.37 9.78 5.30
CA GLN A 34 9.48 8.53 6.04
C GLN A 34 9.99 7.36 5.19
N ILE A 35 9.77 7.41 3.87
CA ILE A 35 10.19 6.36 2.93
C ILE A 35 11.71 6.39 2.70
N SER A 36 12.30 7.58 2.55
CA SER A 36 13.77 7.75 2.55
C SER A 36 14.39 7.25 3.85
N ASN A 37 13.71 7.45 4.99
CA ASN A 37 14.17 7.01 6.29
C ASN A 37 14.08 5.49 6.50
N HIS A 38 13.27 4.75 5.73
CA HIS A 38 13.12 3.32 5.94
C HIS A 38 14.42 2.57 5.65
N THR A 39 15.01 2.76 4.46
CA THR A 39 16.23 2.04 4.06
C THR A 39 17.44 2.49 4.86
N ALA A 40 17.54 3.80 5.16
CA ALA A 40 18.62 4.36 5.98
C ALA A 40 18.69 3.76 7.40
N LYS A 41 17.59 3.20 7.92
CA LYS A 41 17.56 2.57 9.25
C LYS A 41 18.36 1.26 9.32
N TRP A 42 18.47 0.52 8.22
CA TRP A 42 19.07 -0.83 8.23
C TRP A 42 20.21 -1.02 7.22
N MET A 43 20.26 -0.22 6.15
CA MET A 43 21.33 -0.30 5.16
C MET A 43 22.47 0.63 5.54
N GLN A 44 23.57 0.06 6.04
CA GLN A 44 24.74 0.83 6.47
C GLN A 44 25.67 1.18 5.29
N ASP A 45 25.77 0.28 4.30
CA ASP A 45 26.54 0.53 3.08
C ASP A 45 25.70 1.38 2.10
N THR A 46 26.09 2.65 1.95
CA THR A 46 25.45 3.62 1.06
C THR A 46 26.16 3.76 -0.29
N THR A 47 27.21 2.95 -0.54
CA THR A 47 27.93 2.98 -1.82
C THR A 47 27.16 2.27 -2.94
N LYS A 48 26.23 1.38 -2.57
CA LYS A 48 25.34 0.67 -3.47
C LYS A 48 23.94 1.27 -3.42
N LYS A 49 23.24 1.19 -4.54
CA LYS A 49 21.82 1.58 -4.62
C LYS A 49 21.00 0.71 -3.66
N SER A 50 20.08 1.35 -2.97
CA SER A 50 19.09 0.67 -2.13
C SER A 50 18.15 -0.20 -2.97
N PRO A 51 17.53 -1.24 -2.38
CA PRO A 51 16.52 -2.03 -3.08
C PRO A 51 15.35 -1.19 -3.62
N MET A 52 14.99 -0.11 -2.91
CA MET A 52 13.93 0.80 -3.34
C MET A 52 14.34 1.62 -4.57
N GLU A 53 15.60 2.03 -4.68
CA GLU A 53 16.12 2.68 -5.89
C GLU A 53 16.15 1.68 -7.05
N LEU A 54 16.66 0.46 -6.83
CA LEU A 54 16.76 -0.56 -7.87
C LEU A 54 15.41 -0.93 -8.48
N ILE A 55 14.36 -1.12 -7.67
CA ILE A 55 13.03 -1.44 -8.21
C ILE A 55 12.40 -0.26 -8.95
N ASN A 56 12.70 0.97 -8.53
CA ASN A 56 12.19 2.17 -9.19
C ASN A 56 12.80 2.39 -10.57
N GLU A 57 14.00 1.86 -10.83
CA GLU A 57 14.64 1.88 -12.15
C GLU A 57 13.97 0.93 -13.15
N ILE A 58 13.27 -0.11 -12.67
CA ILE A 58 12.57 -1.07 -13.55
C ILE A 58 11.27 -0.42 -14.07
N PRO A 59 11.09 -0.26 -15.40
CA PRO A 59 9.88 0.35 -15.94
C PRO A 59 8.64 -0.53 -15.73
N PRO A 60 7.43 0.06 -15.67
CA PRO A 60 6.20 -0.72 -15.63
C PRO A 60 6.04 -1.65 -16.83
N ILE A 61 5.65 -2.90 -16.57
CA ILE A 61 5.41 -3.96 -17.54
C ILE A 61 4.01 -3.77 -18.13
N LYS A 62 3.93 -3.66 -19.46
CA LYS A 62 2.66 -3.59 -20.18
C LYS A 62 2.12 -4.99 -20.40
N VAL A 63 0.84 -5.20 -20.09
CA VAL A 63 0.13 -6.45 -20.36
C VAL A 63 -1.22 -6.17 -21.00
N GLU A 64 -1.72 -7.07 -21.84
CA GLU A 64 -3.01 -6.88 -22.53
C GLU A 64 -4.21 -7.15 -21.61
N GLY A 65 -4.06 -8.09 -20.68
CA GLY A 65 -5.12 -8.50 -19.76
C GLY A 65 -5.44 -7.46 -18.68
N ARG A 66 -6.68 -7.48 -18.20
CA ARG A 66 -7.12 -6.68 -17.03
C ARG A 66 -6.57 -7.20 -15.70
N ILE A 67 -6.11 -8.45 -15.65
CA ILE A 67 -5.54 -9.09 -14.47
C ILE A 67 -4.20 -9.72 -14.87
N VAL A 68 -3.18 -9.50 -14.05
CA VAL A 68 -1.88 -10.17 -14.17
C VAL A 68 -1.65 -11.12 -13.01
N ALA A 69 -1.02 -12.26 -13.28
CA ALA A 69 -0.55 -13.21 -12.27
C ALA A 69 0.96 -13.03 -12.10
N CYS A 70 1.39 -12.41 -11.00
CA CYS A 70 2.80 -12.23 -10.69
C CYS A 70 3.27 -13.37 -9.79
N GLY A 71 4.21 -14.19 -10.27
CA GLY A 71 4.90 -15.21 -9.47
C GLY A 71 6.30 -14.79 -9.01
N GLY A 72 6.81 -13.63 -9.45
CA GLY A 72 8.15 -13.13 -9.10
C GLY A 72 9.30 -13.70 -9.95
N ASP A 73 9.24 -14.98 -10.33
CA ASP A 73 10.22 -15.62 -11.22
C ASP A 73 9.55 -16.55 -12.23
N SER A 74 10.27 -16.89 -13.31
CA SER A 74 9.84 -17.89 -14.30
C SER A 74 9.71 -19.30 -13.70
N ASN A 75 10.52 -19.62 -12.69
CA ASN A 75 10.40 -20.83 -11.89
C ASN A 75 9.51 -20.55 -10.67
N PRO A 76 8.32 -21.18 -10.57
CA PRO A 76 7.39 -20.94 -9.46
C PRO A 76 7.98 -21.24 -8.08
N ALA A 77 9.02 -22.08 -7.99
CA ALA A 77 9.67 -22.42 -6.73
C ALA A 77 10.66 -21.35 -6.22
N LEU A 78 11.11 -20.44 -7.08
CA LEU A 78 12.05 -19.35 -6.71
C LEU A 78 11.36 -18.01 -6.52
N GLY A 79 10.05 -17.97 -6.81
CA GLY A 79 9.22 -16.80 -6.75
C GLY A 79 8.56 -16.55 -5.39
N HIS A 80 7.55 -15.69 -5.42
CA HIS A 80 6.62 -15.48 -4.31
C HIS A 80 5.28 -16.15 -4.61
N PRO A 81 4.37 -16.31 -3.62
CA PRO A 81 3.02 -16.78 -3.88
C PRO A 81 2.36 -15.95 -4.98
N ILE A 82 1.63 -16.61 -5.88
CA ILE A 82 1.01 -15.95 -7.03
C ILE A 82 0.09 -14.83 -6.54
N GLU A 83 0.39 -13.59 -6.96
CA GLU A 83 -0.47 -12.44 -6.71
C GLU A 83 -1.24 -12.11 -8.00
N PHE A 84 -2.57 -12.17 -7.92
CA PHE A 84 -3.44 -11.69 -8.99
C PHE A 84 -3.73 -10.21 -8.78
N ILE A 85 -3.34 -9.38 -9.75
CA ILE A 85 -3.37 -7.91 -9.63
C ILE A 85 -4.30 -7.35 -10.71
N CYS A 86 -5.26 -6.53 -10.31
CA CYS A 86 -6.19 -5.82 -11.20
C CYS A 86 -5.54 -4.55 -11.77
N LEU A 87 -5.71 -4.33 -13.07
CA LEU A 87 -5.09 -3.25 -13.85
C LEU A 87 -6.11 -2.28 -14.45
N ASP A 88 -7.34 -2.24 -13.91
CA ASP A 88 -8.41 -1.37 -14.39
C ASP A 88 -8.13 0.12 -14.12
N LEU A 89 -7.18 0.43 -13.22
CA LEU A 89 -6.73 1.78 -12.94
C LEU A 89 -5.65 2.22 -13.94
N LYS A 90 -5.66 3.52 -14.29
CA LYS A 90 -4.65 4.11 -15.19
C LYS A 90 -3.24 4.14 -14.59
N GLU A 91 -3.14 4.18 -13.27
CA GLU A 91 -1.85 4.17 -12.56
C GLU A 91 -1.24 2.76 -12.54
N PRO A 92 0.10 2.61 -12.62
CA PRO A 92 0.74 1.31 -12.51
C PRO A 92 0.42 0.61 -11.20
N ALA A 93 -0.11 -0.61 -11.28
CA ALA A 93 -0.35 -1.45 -10.13
C ALA A 93 0.96 -2.16 -9.70
N VAL A 94 1.25 -2.18 -8.40
CA VAL A 94 2.48 -2.73 -7.84
C VAL A 94 2.22 -4.12 -7.27
N CYS A 95 3.05 -5.10 -7.63
CA CYS A 95 3.10 -6.37 -6.92
C CYS A 95 3.66 -6.16 -5.51
N LYS A 96 2.96 -6.62 -4.49
CA LYS A 96 3.32 -6.39 -3.08
C LYS A 96 4.57 -7.14 -2.64
N TYR A 97 4.91 -8.20 -3.35
CA TYR A 97 6.05 -9.06 -3.03
C TYR A 97 7.34 -8.57 -3.68
N CYS A 98 7.38 -8.52 -5.01
CA CYS A 98 8.60 -8.16 -5.75
C CYS A 98 8.69 -6.67 -6.13
N GLY A 99 7.61 -5.89 -5.97
CA GLY A 99 7.59 -4.47 -6.30
C GLY A 99 7.50 -4.17 -7.80
N LEU A 100 7.41 -5.18 -8.67
CA LEU A 100 7.19 -4.98 -10.10
C LEU A 100 5.89 -4.22 -10.36
N ARG A 101 5.93 -3.35 -11.36
CA ARG A 101 4.81 -2.49 -11.74
C ARG A 101 4.18 -3.00 -13.02
N TYR A 102 2.86 -3.01 -13.08
CA TYR A 102 2.10 -3.48 -14.23
C TYR A 102 1.10 -2.42 -14.68
N VAL A 103 0.91 -2.29 -15.99
CA VAL A 103 -0.10 -1.42 -16.59
C VAL A 103 -0.81 -2.17 -17.70
N GLN A 104 -2.11 -1.90 -17.88
CA GLN A 104 -2.82 -2.44 -19.02
C GLN A 104 -2.42 -1.69 -20.30
N ALA A 105 -2.12 -2.41 -21.36
CA ALA A 105 -2.02 -1.85 -22.70
C ALA A 105 -3.44 -1.52 -23.19
N HIS A 106 -3.82 -0.24 -23.16
CA HIS A 106 -5.07 0.20 -23.75
C HIS A 106 -4.89 0.33 -25.27
N HIS A 107 -5.56 -0.52 -26.02
CA HIS A 107 -5.76 -0.31 -27.45
C HIS A 107 -6.70 0.88 -27.64
N HIS A 108 -6.18 1.95 -28.24
CA HIS A 108 -6.98 3.06 -28.77
C HIS A 108 -7.55 2.71 -30.13
#